data_AF-A0A7K9NBJ7-F1
#
_entry.id   AF-A0A7K9NBJ7-F1
#
_cell.length_a   1.000
_cell.length_b   1.000
_cell.length_c   1.000
_cell.angle_alpha   90.00
_cell.angle_beta   90.00
_cell.angle_gamma   90.00
#
_symmetry.space_group_name_H-M   'P 1'
#
loop_
_entity.id
_entity.type
_entity.pdbx_description
1 polymer ?
#
loop_
_entity_poly.entity_id
_entity_poly.type
_entity_poly.pdbx_seq_one_letter_code
_entity_poly.pdbx_strand_id
1 'polypeptide(L)'
;TDVLEATVVVKNPCKFPIEFYSLDFDEQYLVEEKLLRMALGSEYPKTFLMPPRAVGETLPPEVLEHYEAQKKLKAQQAELEAMAEAEATARAEAEAEAEARALGKPAPAHQKTVTFCPEPLVEVTGNPISRAVMHHVGVDPTSERRGAQQRRGIVVIVHGAPRAGKSEIAAVLCYYYDAEYLSIDTVVKEAIAND
;
A
#
# COMPACT_ATOMS: atom_id res chain seq x y z
N THR A 1 -11.10 -5.55 -47.25
CA THR A 1 -11.30 -4.24 -46.60
C THR A 1 -10.09 -3.42 -46.90
N ASP A 2 -10.24 -2.40 -47.74
CA ASP A 2 -9.13 -1.57 -48.18
C ASP A 2 -8.60 -0.76 -47.01
N VAL A 3 -7.32 -0.95 -46.67
CA VAL A 3 -6.62 -0.16 -45.67
C VAL A 3 -6.29 1.18 -46.31
N LEU A 4 -6.93 2.26 -45.84
CA LEU A 4 -6.63 3.62 -46.28
C LEU A 4 -5.40 4.12 -45.53
N GLU A 5 -4.26 4.17 -46.22
CA GLU A 5 -3.02 4.76 -45.71
C GLU A 5 -2.92 6.23 -46.15
N ALA A 6 -2.55 7.12 -45.23
CA ALA A 6 -2.34 8.54 -45.50
C ALA A 6 -1.09 9.06 -44.79
N THR A 7 -0.22 9.76 -45.51
CA THR A 7 1.01 10.35 -44.95
C THR A 7 0.75 11.77 -44.45
N VAL A 8 1.06 12.03 -43.18
CA VAL A 8 0.91 13.35 -42.55
C VAL A 8 2.30 13.89 -42.20
N VAL A 9 2.58 15.14 -42.60
CA VAL A 9 3.83 15.84 -42.24
C VAL A 9 3.53 16.84 -41.14
N VAL A 10 4.14 16.66 -39.97
CA VAL A 10 3.98 17.56 -38.84
C VAL A 10 5.24 18.39 -38.63
N LYS A 11 5.09 19.70 -38.47
CA LYS A 11 6.18 20.63 -38.14
C LYS A 11 5.92 21.17 -36.74
N ASN A 12 6.93 21.11 -35.87
CA ASN A 12 6.87 21.70 -34.52
C ASN A 12 7.32 23.17 -34.58
N PRO A 13 6.41 24.16 -34.43
CA PRO A 13 6.78 25.58 -34.40
C PRO A 13 7.26 26.05 -33.01
N CYS A 14 7.23 25.18 -31.99
CA CYS A 14 7.50 25.53 -30.61
C CYS A 14 8.98 25.33 -30.24
N LYS A 15 9.42 26.02 -29.17
CA LYS A 15 10.79 25.94 -28.63
C LYS A 15 11.02 24.73 -27.70
N PHE A 16 10.02 23.87 -27.56
CA PHE A 16 10.06 22.69 -26.70
C PHE A 16 9.79 21.43 -27.53
N PRO A 17 10.33 20.28 -27.11
CA PRO A 17 10.11 19.02 -27.81
C PRO A 17 8.62 18.63 -27.80
N ILE A 18 8.13 18.09 -28.92
CA ILE A 18 6.78 17.54 -29.05
C ILE A 18 6.92 16.04 -29.30
N GLU A 19 6.15 15.24 -28.57
CA GLU A 19 6.07 13.79 -28.73
C GLU A 19 4.71 13.38 -29.30
N PHE A 20 4.74 12.40 -30.20
CA PHE A 20 3.54 11.75 -30.72
C PHE A 20 3.46 10.36 -30.11
N TYR A 21 2.39 10.10 -29.37
CA TYR A 21 2.09 8.78 -28.84
C TYR A 21 0.77 8.29 -29.42
N SER A 22 0.64 6.99 -29.54
CA SER A 22 -0.59 6.34 -29.93
C SER A 22 -0.96 5.32 -28.86
N LEU A 23 -2.09 5.52 -28.19
CA LEU A 23 -2.50 4.63 -27.10
C LEU A 23 -2.67 3.17 -27.56
N ASP A 24 -3.03 2.96 -28.83
CA ASP A 24 -3.33 1.63 -29.38
C ASP A 24 -2.12 0.96 -30.04
N PHE A 25 -1.16 1.74 -30.56
CA PHE A 25 -0.05 1.22 -31.36
C PHE A 25 1.32 1.38 -30.70
N ASP A 26 1.40 2.12 -29.60
CA ASP A 26 2.64 2.33 -28.86
C ASP A 26 2.86 1.18 -27.85
N GLU A 27 3.81 0.30 -28.16
CA GLU A 27 4.19 -0.82 -27.29
C GLU A 27 4.71 -0.33 -25.93
N GLN A 28 5.38 0.82 -25.87
CA GLN A 28 5.90 1.36 -24.62
C GLN A 28 4.75 1.78 -23.71
N TYR A 29 3.76 2.49 -24.25
CA TYR A 29 2.56 2.88 -23.52
C TYR A 29 1.81 1.67 -22.94
N LEU A 30 1.62 0.61 -23.74
CA LEU A 30 0.89 -0.59 -23.29
C LEU A 30 1.60 -1.31 -22.13
N VAL A 31 2.93 -1.35 -22.16
CA VAL A 31 3.73 -1.91 -21.06
C VAL A 31 3.62 -1.03 -19.82
N GLU A 32 3.78 0.29 -19.95
CA GLU A 32 3.66 1.23 -18.84
C GLU A 32 2.28 1.23 -18.19
N GLU A 33 1.21 1.17 -18.99
CA GLU A 33 -0.16 1.12 -18.48
C GLU A 33 -0.41 -0.15 -17.65
N LYS A 34 0.11 -1.28 -18.12
CA LYS A 34 0.02 -2.55 -17.38
C LYS A 34 0.76 -2.46 -16.04
N LEU A 35 1.95 -1.86 -16.03
CA LEU A 35 2.73 -1.64 -14.81
C LEU A 35 1.98 -0.75 -13.82
N LEU A 36 1.45 0.39 -14.28
CA LEU A 36 0.67 1.33 -13.48
C LEU A 36 -0.60 0.70 -12.90
N ARG A 37 -1.28 -0.13 -13.69
CA ARG A 37 -2.46 -0.88 -13.23
C ARG A 37 -2.14 -1.85 -12.10
N MET A 38 -1.01 -2.56 -12.21
CA MET A 38 -0.55 -3.45 -11.13
C MET A 38 -0.08 -2.69 -9.88
N ALA A 39 0.49 -1.50 -10.07
CA ALA A 39 0.96 -0.64 -9.00
C ALA A 39 -0.17 0.04 -8.20
N LEU A 40 -1.24 0.46 -8.87
CA LEU A 40 -2.39 1.15 -8.26
C LEU A 40 -3.45 0.18 -7.71
N GLY A 41 -3.45 -1.07 -8.17
CA GLY A 41 -4.35 -2.11 -7.68
C GLY A 41 -5.68 -2.18 -8.45
N SER A 42 -6.63 -2.94 -7.90
CA SER A 42 -7.93 -3.23 -8.54
C SER A 42 -8.80 -2.00 -8.74
N GLU A 43 -8.71 -1.03 -7.83
CA GLU A 43 -9.35 0.27 -7.98
C GLU A 43 -8.41 1.24 -8.68
N TYR A 44 -8.08 0.98 -9.95
CA TYR A 44 -7.29 1.91 -10.77
C TYR A 44 -8.01 3.27 -10.80
N PRO A 45 -7.55 4.26 -10.02
CA PRO A 45 -8.27 5.51 -9.91
C PRO A 45 -8.17 6.24 -11.25
N LYS A 46 -9.28 6.82 -11.70
CA LYS A 46 -9.32 7.58 -12.95
C LYS A 46 -8.31 8.74 -12.97
N THR A 47 -7.91 9.22 -11.81
CA THR A 47 -6.92 10.29 -11.64
C THR A 47 -5.96 9.94 -10.51
N PHE A 48 -4.67 10.01 -10.81
CA PHE A 48 -3.58 9.97 -9.84
C PHE A 48 -2.51 10.98 -10.26
N LEU A 49 -1.67 11.38 -9.31
CA LEU A 49 -0.58 12.31 -9.55
C LEU A 49 0.71 11.54 -9.76
N MET A 50 1.52 11.99 -10.72
CA MET A 50 2.89 11.52 -10.93
C MET A 50 3.85 12.69 -10.89
N PRO A 51 5.13 12.44 -10.55
CA PRO A 51 6.20 13.39 -10.80
C PRO A 51 6.19 13.85 -12.28
N PRO A 52 6.46 15.14 -12.54
CA PRO A 52 6.72 15.61 -13.90
C PRO A 52 7.83 14.78 -14.54
N ARG A 53 7.60 14.32 -15.78
CA ARG A 53 8.56 13.58 -16.60
C ARG A 53 9.00 14.42 -17.79
N ALA A 54 10.26 14.33 -18.18
CA ALA A 54 10.74 14.83 -19.46
C ALA A 54 10.28 13.92 -20.61
N VAL A 55 10.39 14.44 -21.82
CA VAL A 55 10.12 13.70 -23.06
C VAL A 55 11.01 12.44 -23.12
N GLY A 56 10.39 11.28 -23.31
CA GLY A 56 11.06 9.98 -23.39
C GLY A 56 11.55 9.39 -22.07
N GLU A 57 11.25 10.01 -20.91
CA GLU A 57 11.57 9.41 -19.61
C GLU A 57 10.62 8.27 -19.27
N THR A 58 11.19 7.18 -18.75
CA THR A 58 10.43 6.00 -18.33
C THR A 58 9.63 6.27 -17.05
N LEU A 59 8.78 5.33 -16.67
CA LEU A 59 8.14 5.36 -15.35
C LEU A 59 9.15 5.55 -14.20
N PRO A 60 8.72 6.18 -13.09
CA PRO A 60 9.55 6.33 -11.90
C PRO A 60 10.12 4.98 -11.43
N PRO A 61 11.37 4.95 -10.96
CA PRO A 61 12.05 3.72 -10.57
C PRO A 61 11.29 2.96 -9.49
N GLU A 62 10.58 3.66 -8.59
CA GLU A 62 9.78 3.05 -7.53
C GLU A 62 8.67 2.16 -8.08
N VAL A 63 8.10 2.49 -9.24
CA VAL A 63 7.06 1.70 -9.90
C VAL A 63 7.67 0.45 -10.55
N LEU A 64 8.83 0.60 -11.18
CA LEU A 64 9.56 -0.49 -11.83
C LEU A 64 10.06 -1.51 -10.80
N GLU A 65 10.70 -1.04 -9.73
CA GLU A 65 11.16 -1.87 -8.62
C GLU A 65 10.03 -2.68 -7.98
N HIS A 66 8.88 -2.03 -7.76
CA HIS A 66 7.71 -2.68 -7.19
C HIS A 66 7.19 -3.81 -8.10
N TYR A 67 7.15 -3.58 -9.42
CA TYR A 67 6.75 -4.62 -10.36
C TYR A 67 7.74 -5.79 -10.39
N GLU A 68 9.05 -5.52 -10.41
CA GLU A 68 10.07 -6.57 -10.35
C GLU A 68 9.99 -7.39 -9.06
N ALA A 69 9.77 -6.72 -7.92
CA ALA A 69 9.58 -7.37 -6.63
C ALA A 69 8.34 -8.28 -6.64
N GLN A 70 7.20 -7.80 -7.17
CA GLN A 70 6.01 -8.62 -7.33
C GLN A 70 6.25 -9.83 -8.24
N LYS A 71 6.99 -9.66 -9.34
CA LYS A 71 7.33 -10.76 -10.25
C LYS A 71 8.18 -11.82 -9.54
N LYS A 72 9.16 -11.41 -8.74
CA LYS A 72 10.01 -12.31 -7.95
C LYS A 72 9.20 -13.07 -6.89
N LEU A 73 8.32 -12.38 -6.16
CA LEU A 73 7.45 -13.01 -5.17
C LEU A 73 6.52 -14.06 -5.80
N LYS A 74 5.89 -13.73 -6.94
CA LYS A 74 5.03 -14.68 -7.67
C LYS A 74 5.80 -15.90 -8.17
N ALA A 75 7.03 -15.71 -8.65
CA ALA A 75 7.88 -16.83 -9.07
C ALA A 75 8.23 -17.75 -7.88
N GLN A 76 8.62 -17.18 -6.74
CA GLN A 76 8.90 -17.94 -5.52
C GLN A 76 7.66 -18.67 -5.00
N GLN A 77 6.49 -18.05 -5.04
CA GLN A 77 5.23 -18.68 -4.67
C GLN A 77 4.89 -19.86 -5.58
N ALA A 78 5.01 -19.69 -6.91
CA ALA A 78 4.77 -20.77 -7.86
C ALA A 78 5.76 -21.94 -7.68
N GLU A 79 7.03 -21.66 -7.36
CA GLU A 79 8.01 -22.70 -7.05
C GLU A 79 7.63 -23.45 -5.75
N LEU A 80 7.24 -22.75 -4.70
CA LEU A 80 6.78 -23.36 -3.45
C LEU A 80 5.49 -24.17 -3.63
N GLU A 81 4.53 -23.66 -4.39
CA GLU A 81 3.29 -24.35 -4.74
C GLU A 81 3.59 -25.62 -5.56
N ALA A 82 4.48 -25.55 -6.56
CA ALA A 82 4.89 -26.71 -7.34
C ALA A 82 5.62 -27.78 -6.49
N MET A 83 6.46 -27.35 -5.54
CA MET A 83 7.11 -28.27 -4.60
C MET A 83 6.10 -28.90 -3.64
N ALA A 84 5.12 -28.14 -3.15
CA ALA A 84 4.05 -28.65 -2.30
C ALA A 84 3.12 -29.61 -3.05
N GLU A 85 2.79 -29.33 -4.31
CA GLU A 85 2.02 -30.23 -5.17
C GLU A 85 2.79 -31.53 -5.45
N ALA A 86 4.08 -31.47 -5.73
CA ALA A 86 4.92 -32.66 -5.93
C ALA A 86 5.07 -33.50 -4.65
N GLU A 87 5.16 -32.85 -3.48
CA GLU A 87 5.17 -33.56 -2.20
C GLU A 87 3.80 -34.17 -1.88
N ALA A 88 2.71 -33.47 -2.20
CA ALA A 88 1.35 -33.97 -2.04
C ALA A 88 1.05 -35.17 -2.96
N THR A 89 1.52 -35.16 -4.21
CA THR A 89 1.40 -36.33 -5.11
C THR A 89 2.25 -37.51 -4.63
N ALA A 90 3.48 -37.27 -4.18
CA ALA A 90 4.33 -38.33 -3.61
C ALA A 90 3.75 -38.94 -2.32
N ARG A 91 3.14 -38.11 -1.45
CA ARG A 91 2.43 -38.60 -0.27
C ARG A 91 1.15 -39.35 -0.63
N ALA A 92 0.39 -38.90 -1.64
CA ALA A 92 -0.80 -39.61 -2.12
C ALA A 92 -0.45 -40.96 -2.76
N GLU A 93 0.66 -41.07 -3.49
CA GLU A 93 1.16 -42.33 -4.04
C GLU A 93 1.63 -43.29 -2.93
N ALA A 94 2.31 -42.78 -1.89
CA ALA A 94 2.71 -43.57 -0.73
C ALA A 94 1.50 -44.02 0.14
N GLU A 95 0.47 -43.18 0.27
CA GLU A 95 -0.78 -43.54 0.96
C GLU A 95 -1.60 -44.55 0.15
N ALA A 96 -1.61 -44.47 -1.18
CA ALA A 96 -2.27 -45.46 -2.05
C ALA A 96 -1.61 -46.86 -1.98
N GLU A 97 -0.29 -46.95 -1.81
CA GLU A 97 0.40 -48.22 -1.51
C GLU A 97 0.09 -48.75 -0.10
N ALA A 98 -0.15 -47.88 0.87
CA ALA A 98 -0.51 -48.26 2.24
C ALA A 98 -1.98 -48.71 2.39
N GLU A 99 -2.90 -48.16 1.58
CA GLU A 99 -4.34 -48.42 1.65
C GLU A 99 -4.75 -49.78 1.03
N ALA A 100 -3.85 -50.46 0.31
CA ALA A 100 -4.05 -51.84 -0.14
C ALA A 100 -4.04 -52.89 1.00
N ARG A 101 -3.84 -52.50 2.28
CA ARG A 101 -3.66 -53.43 3.40
C ARG A 101 -4.52 -53.25 4.65
N ALA A 102 -5.48 -52.34 4.75
CA ALA A 102 -6.32 -52.28 5.95
C ALA A 102 -7.75 -51.77 5.71
N LEU A 103 -8.71 -52.61 6.09
CA LEU A 103 -10.14 -52.33 6.13
C LEU A 103 -10.51 -51.67 7.48
N GLY A 104 -11.24 -50.55 7.50
CA GLY A 104 -12.06 -50.13 8.67
C GLY A 104 -12.15 -48.61 8.98
N LYS A 105 -13.37 -48.04 8.84
CA LYS A 105 -13.84 -46.64 9.11
C LYS A 105 -13.99 -46.30 10.63
N PRO A 106 -14.44 -45.08 11.07
CA PRO A 106 -14.60 -43.74 10.46
C PRO A 106 -13.98 -42.55 11.25
N ALA A 107 -14.05 -41.36 10.64
CA ALA A 107 -13.56 -40.03 11.07
C ALA A 107 -14.30 -39.36 12.26
N PRO A 108 -13.69 -38.31 12.86
CA PRO A 108 -14.45 -37.18 13.38
C PRO A 108 -14.02 -35.80 12.81
N ALA A 109 -15.06 -35.03 12.47
CA ALA A 109 -15.25 -33.58 12.53
C ALA A 109 -14.03 -32.65 12.28
N HIS A 110 -13.97 -32.16 11.05
CA HIS A 110 -13.22 -30.98 10.62
C HIS A 110 -13.87 -29.71 11.21
N GLN A 111 -13.28 -29.13 12.25
CA GLN A 111 -13.59 -27.76 12.66
C GLN A 111 -12.84 -26.81 11.72
N LYS A 112 -13.54 -26.22 10.74
CA LYS A 112 -13.04 -25.09 9.96
C LYS A 112 -12.87 -23.89 10.89
N THR A 113 -11.71 -23.74 11.48
CA THR A 113 -11.22 -22.43 11.92
C THR A 113 -10.89 -21.66 10.67
N VAL A 114 -11.79 -20.75 10.28
CA VAL A 114 -11.44 -19.65 9.39
C VAL A 114 -10.36 -18.86 10.11
N THR A 115 -9.11 -19.15 9.78
CA THR A 115 -8.00 -18.27 10.09
C THR A 115 -8.34 -16.97 9.40
N PHE A 116 -8.78 -15.99 10.19
CA PHE A 116 -8.79 -14.61 9.76
C PHE A 116 -7.35 -14.32 9.35
N CYS A 117 -7.09 -14.33 8.05
CA CYS A 117 -5.93 -13.65 7.51
C CYS A 117 -6.18 -12.20 7.88
N PRO A 118 -5.39 -11.56 8.78
CA PRO A 118 -5.22 -10.15 8.58
C PRO A 118 -4.65 -10.08 7.16
N GLU A 119 -5.43 -9.52 6.24
CA GLU A 119 -4.88 -9.00 4.99
C GLU A 119 -3.53 -8.41 5.37
N PRO A 120 -2.41 -8.86 4.75
CA PRO A 120 -1.12 -8.41 5.16
C PRO A 120 -1.18 -6.90 5.07
N LEU A 121 -1.19 -6.30 6.25
CA LEU A 121 -1.14 -4.90 6.53
C LEU A 121 -0.28 -4.31 5.42
N VAL A 122 -0.92 -3.62 4.46
CA VAL A 122 -0.22 -2.95 3.36
C VAL A 122 0.87 -2.17 4.06
N GLU A 123 2.08 -2.70 3.95
CA GLU A 123 3.19 -2.27 4.77
C GLU A 123 3.32 -0.79 4.50
N VAL A 124 3.29 0.01 5.58
CA VAL A 124 3.18 1.47 5.58
C VAL A 124 4.38 2.09 4.86
N THR A 125 4.31 2.00 3.55
CA THR A 125 4.98 2.74 2.50
C THR A 125 3.87 2.81 1.46
N GLY A 126 3.35 4.01 1.17
CA GLY A 126 2.21 4.15 0.26
C GLY A 126 2.44 3.47 -1.09
N ASN A 127 1.40 3.38 -1.93
CA ASN A 127 1.54 2.86 -3.29
C ASN A 127 2.80 3.44 -3.98
N PRO A 128 3.47 2.69 -4.89
CA PRO A 128 4.79 3.08 -5.41
C PRO A 128 4.76 4.46 -6.08
N ILE A 129 3.61 4.87 -6.61
CA ILE A 129 3.38 6.20 -7.18
C ILE A 129 3.42 7.30 -6.12
N SER A 130 2.78 7.11 -4.97
CA SER A 130 2.84 8.03 -3.84
C SER A 130 4.26 8.15 -3.32
N ARG A 131 5.02 7.05 -3.34
CA ARG A 131 6.43 7.04 -2.96
C ARG A 131 7.27 7.86 -3.95
N ALA A 132 7.03 7.72 -5.25
CA ALA A 132 7.68 8.53 -6.29
C ALA A 132 7.36 10.04 -6.15
N VAL A 133 6.09 10.39 -5.87
CA VAL A 133 5.69 11.78 -5.61
C VAL A 133 6.39 12.34 -4.38
N MET A 134 6.43 11.56 -3.30
CA MET A 134 7.06 11.92 -2.03
C MET A 134 8.57 12.19 -2.21
N HIS A 135 9.26 11.29 -2.93
CA HIS A 135 10.66 11.46 -3.29
C HIS A 135 10.90 12.70 -4.16
N HIS A 136 10.05 12.94 -5.16
CA HIS A 136 10.14 14.12 -6.03
C HIS A 136 9.97 15.44 -5.26
N VAL A 137 9.14 15.47 -4.21
CA VAL A 137 8.90 16.65 -3.36
C VAL A 137 9.95 16.77 -2.25
N GLY A 138 10.91 15.83 -2.14
CA GLY A 138 11.93 15.82 -1.09
C GLY A 138 11.37 15.53 0.30
N VAL A 139 10.28 14.77 0.37
CA VAL A 139 9.71 14.28 1.64
C VAL A 139 10.25 12.86 1.86
N ASP A 140 11.05 12.68 2.90
CA ASP A 140 11.64 11.37 3.18
C ASP A 140 10.61 10.41 3.80
N PRO A 141 10.35 9.24 3.21
CA PRO A 141 9.45 8.23 3.78
C PRO A 141 10.01 7.60 5.07
N THR A 142 11.33 7.70 5.28
CA THR A 142 12.08 7.19 6.43
C THR A 142 12.26 8.21 7.55
N SER A 143 11.92 9.49 7.32
CA SER A 143 12.04 10.50 8.37
C SER A 143 11.14 10.17 9.55
N GLU A 144 11.62 10.46 10.76
CA GLU A 144 11.01 10.29 12.09
C GLU A 144 9.54 10.77 12.26
N ARG A 145 8.89 11.25 11.20
CA ARG A 145 7.45 11.54 11.14
C ARG A 145 6.54 10.32 11.26
N ARG A 146 7.07 9.09 11.32
CA ARG A 146 6.30 7.93 11.80
C ARG A 146 5.73 8.18 13.20
N GLY A 147 6.37 9.03 14.02
CA GLY A 147 5.85 9.46 15.33
C GLY A 147 4.78 10.58 15.27
N ALA A 148 4.74 11.39 14.22
CA ALA A 148 3.88 12.59 14.16
C ALA A 148 2.64 12.45 13.26
N GLN A 149 2.68 11.56 12.26
CA GLN A 149 1.62 11.49 11.23
C GLN A 149 0.43 10.57 11.60
N GLN A 150 0.49 9.85 12.72
CA GLN A 150 -0.56 8.91 13.15
C GLN A 150 -1.35 9.30 14.41
N ARG A 151 -1.20 10.51 14.96
CA ARG A 151 -2.23 11.04 15.87
C ARG A 151 -3.33 11.72 15.07
N ARG A 152 -4.10 10.93 14.29
CA ARG A 152 -5.44 11.34 13.84
C ARG A 152 -6.38 11.30 15.06
N GLY A 153 -6.13 12.20 16.01
CA GLY A 153 -6.91 12.34 17.24
C GLY A 153 -7.68 13.65 17.21
N ILE A 154 -8.84 13.66 17.86
CA ILE A 154 -9.59 14.89 18.13
C ILE A 154 -9.01 15.46 19.43
N VAL A 155 -8.59 16.72 19.40
CA VAL A 155 -8.13 17.45 20.60
C VAL A 155 -9.26 18.36 21.06
N VAL A 156 -9.65 18.24 22.32
CA VAL A 156 -10.68 19.08 22.94
C VAL A 156 -10.02 20.06 23.90
N ILE A 157 -10.21 21.36 23.66
CA ILE A 157 -9.65 22.44 24.50
C ILE A 157 -10.77 23.04 25.35
N VAL A 158 -10.67 22.91 26.67
CA VAL A 158 -11.63 23.48 27.63
C VAL A 158 -11.07 24.78 28.20
N HIS A 159 -11.67 25.93 27.84
CA HIS A 159 -11.25 27.25 28.31
C HIS A 159 -12.35 27.99 29.08
N GLY A 160 -12.03 29.09 29.78
CA GLY A 160 -12.98 29.85 30.62
C GLY A 160 -12.31 30.71 31.71
N ALA A 161 -13.10 31.30 32.61
CA ALA A 161 -12.57 32.04 33.76
C ALA A 161 -11.93 31.12 34.81
N PRO A 162 -10.90 31.57 35.57
CA PRO A 162 -10.34 30.77 36.66
C PRO A 162 -11.43 30.38 37.67
N ARG A 163 -11.37 29.13 38.17
CA ARG A 163 -12.37 28.51 39.07
C ARG A 163 -13.75 28.23 38.45
N ALA A 164 -13.94 28.38 37.13
CA ALA A 164 -15.18 28.02 36.44
C ALA A 164 -15.41 26.50 36.27
N GLY A 165 -14.69 25.65 37.02
CA GLY A 165 -14.86 24.19 36.95
C GLY A 165 -14.30 23.49 35.71
N LYS A 166 -13.48 24.15 34.87
CA LYS A 166 -12.95 23.52 33.64
C LYS A 166 -12.24 22.18 33.90
N SER A 167 -11.45 22.12 34.97
CA SER A 167 -10.67 20.93 35.31
C SER A 167 -11.58 19.76 35.67
N GLU A 168 -12.70 20.03 36.34
CA GLU A 168 -13.68 19.02 36.71
C GLU A 168 -14.43 18.51 35.47
N ILE A 169 -14.88 19.40 34.59
CA ILE A 169 -15.52 19.04 33.32
C ILE A 169 -14.57 18.26 32.42
N ALA A 170 -13.33 18.70 32.29
CA ALA A 170 -12.33 18.03 31.48
C ALA A 170 -11.99 16.63 32.03
N ALA A 171 -11.90 16.48 33.35
CA ALA A 171 -11.71 15.17 33.98
C ALA A 171 -12.88 14.21 33.69
N VAL A 172 -14.12 14.71 33.76
CA VAL A 172 -15.32 13.92 33.42
C VAL A 172 -15.31 13.51 31.94
N LEU A 173 -14.96 14.43 31.03
CA LEU A 173 -14.85 14.12 29.60
C LEU A 173 -13.76 13.08 29.31
N CYS A 174 -12.60 13.20 29.95
CA CYS A 174 -11.51 12.24 29.82
C CYS A 174 -11.90 10.85 30.32
N TYR A 175 -12.61 10.77 31.45
CA TYR A 175 -13.13 9.51 31.97
C TYR A 175 -14.17 8.87 31.02
N TYR A 176 -15.09 9.68 30.47
CA TYR A 176 -16.16 9.17 29.63
C TYR A 176 -15.68 8.67 28.26
N TYR A 177 -14.69 9.35 27.67
CA TYR A 177 -14.17 9.04 26.34
C TYR A 177 -12.86 8.25 26.34
N ASP A 178 -12.38 7.80 27.50
CA ASP A 178 -11.08 7.14 27.67
C ASP A 178 -9.93 7.93 27.02
N ALA A 179 -9.86 9.22 27.36
CA ALA A 179 -8.93 10.18 26.77
C ALA A 179 -7.87 10.66 27.76
N GLU A 180 -6.69 11.01 27.24
CA GLU A 180 -5.61 11.61 28.04
C GLU A 180 -6.00 13.04 28.49
N TYR A 181 -5.79 13.33 29.78
CA TYR A 181 -6.02 14.65 30.38
C TYR A 181 -4.70 15.42 30.50
N LEU A 182 -4.62 16.61 29.90
CA LEU A 182 -3.45 17.49 29.98
C LEU A 182 -3.84 18.87 30.50
N SER A 183 -3.16 19.32 31.56
CA SER A 183 -3.32 20.66 32.14
C SER A 183 -2.04 21.46 31.97
N ILE A 184 -2.16 22.65 31.37
CA ILE A 184 -1.03 23.58 31.18
C ILE A 184 -0.40 23.95 32.53
N ASP A 185 -1.22 24.20 33.54
CA ASP A 185 -0.74 24.57 34.89
C ASP A 185 0.15 23.47 35.50
N THR A 186 -0.14 22.20 35.20
CA THR A 186 0.66 21.06 35.69
C THR A 186 2.00 21.00 34.96
N VAL A 187 1.99 21.09 33.62
CA VAL A 187 3.20 21.08 32.79
C VAL A 187 4.14 22.23 33.17
N VAL A 188 3.59 23.42 33.39
CA VAL A 188 4.39 24.60 33.77
C VAL A 188 5.01 24.42 35.17
N LYS A 189 4.26 23.86 36.14
CA LYS A 189 4.80 23.58 37.48
C LYS A 189 5.91 22.55 37.46
N GLU A 190 5.75 21.49 36.67
CA GLU A 190 6.79 20.46 36.49
C GLU A 190 8.04 21.05 35.83
N ALA A 191 7.89 21.92 34.83
CA ALA A 191 9.03 22.58 34.19
C ALA A 191 9.81 23.44 35.18
N ILE A 192 9.13 24.26 36.00
CA ILE A 192 9.78 25.12 37.00
C ILE A 192 10.44 24.31 38.12
N ALA A 193 9.89 23.14 38.48
CA ALA A 193 10.46 22.29 39.52
C ALA A 193 11.69 21.49 39.07
N ASN A 194 11.90 21.38 37.75
CA ASN A 194 13.01 20.65 37.14
C ASN A 194 14.16 21.58 36.66
N ASP A 195 14.05 22.89 36.90
CA ASP A 195 15.12 23.90 36.77
C ASP A 195 15.88 24.06 38.11
#